data_AF-A0A372GV69-F1
#
_entry.id   AF-A0A372GV69-F1
#
_cell.length_a   1.000
_cell.length_b   1.000
_cell.length_c   1.000
_cell.angle_alpha   90.00
_cell.angle_beta   90.00
_cell.angle_gamma   90.00
#
_symmetry.space_group_name_H-M   'P 1'
#
loop_
_entity.id
_entity.type
_entity.pdbx_description
1 polymer ?
#
loop_
_entity_poly.entity_id
_entity_poly.type
_entity_poly.pdbx_seq_one_letter_code
_entity_poly.pdbx_strand_id
1 'polypeptide(L)'
;MKTIRLLLALLLVSSVLVGQTREFSKDYFLQKSKKQKTTAWILLAGGTAMAVGGFAIFDSSWDSGSASTTDIAGIIGTVGFLTGLSSIPYFISAGKNKKTAMSITFDYKPIYLSGDNLVSTKAHPTLTLKIKL
;
A
#
# COMPACT_ATOMS: atom_id res chain seq x y z
N MET A 1 -9.85 33.54 -17.88
CA MET A 1 -11.09 33.12 -17.16
C MET A 1 -11.38 31.62 -17.22
N LYS A 2 -11.10 30.91 -18.33
CA LYS A 2 -11.39 29.47 -18.46
C LYS A 2 -10.53 28.59 -17.51
N THR A 3 -9.26 28.94 -17.33
CA THR A 3 -8.30 28.24 -16.45
C THR A 3 -8.67 28.32 -14.96
N ILE A 4 -9.17 29.47 -14.52
CA ILE A 4 -9.64 29.69 -13.14
C ILE A 4 -10.87 28.83 -12.82
N ARG A 5 -11.81 28.71 -13.78
CA ARG A 5 -12.98 27.83 -13.62
C ARG A 5 -12.60 26.35 -13.56
N LEU A 6 -11.54 25.97 -14.28
CA LEU A 6 -11.00 24.61 -14.30
C LEU A 6 -10.32 24.25 -12.95
N LEU A 7 -9.52 25.17 -12.40
CA LEU A 7 -8.93 25.02 -11.07
C LEU A 7 -9.98 24.96 -9.96
N LEU A 8 -11.03 25.80 -10.05
CA LEU A 8 -12.12 25.79 -9.07
C LEU A 8 -12.94 24.49 -9.14
N ALA A 9 -13.20 23.97 -10.34
CA ALA A 9 -13.86 22.69 -10.53
C ALA A 9 -13.03 21.51 -9.99
N LEU A 10 -11.71 21.53 -10.20
CA LEU A 10 -10.80 20.53 -9.66
C LEU A 10 -10.80 20.52 -8.12
N LEU A 11 -10.83 21.72 -7.51
CA LEU A 11 -10.83 21.90 -6.06
C LEU A 11 -12.15 21.43 -5.44
N LEU A 12 -13.29 21.69 -6.10
CA LEU A 12 -14.61 21.20 -5.67
C LEU A 12 -14.78 19.68 -5.82
N VAL A 13 -14.20 19.05 -6.86
CA VAL A 13 -14.23 17.58 -7.00
C VAL A 13 -13.41 16.91 -5.90
N SER A 14 -12.32 17.54 -5.46
CA SER A 14 -11.46 16.99 -4.41
C SER A 14 -12.13 16.90 -3.04
N SER A 15 -13.02 17.82 -2.69
CA SER A 15 -13.71 17.83 -1.39
C SER A 15 -14.78 16.73 -1.28
N VAL A 16 -15.44 16.38 -2.38
CA VAL A 16 -16.46 15.32 -2.43
C VAL A 16 -15.85 13.93 -2.18
N LEU A 17 -14.58 13.72 -2.55
CA LEU A 17 -13.86 12.46 -2.32
C LEU A 17 -13.45 12.25 -0.85
N VAL A 18 -13.37 13.33 -0.06
CA VAL A 18 -12.94 13.31 1.35
C VAL A 18 -14.09 13.00 2.31
N GLY A 19 -15.35 13.18 1.87
CA GLY A 19 -16.55 13.04 2.71
C GLY A 19 -17.12 11.63 2.88
N GLN A 20 -16.53 10.58 2.29
CA GLN A 20 -16.98 9.22 2.52
C GLN A 20 -16.48 8.71 3.88
N THR A 21 -17.36 8.67 4.87
CA THR A 21 -17.18 7.92 6.11
C THR A 21 -16.96 6.46 5.77
N ARG A 22 -15.69 6.08 5.59
CA ARG A 22 -15.31 4.69 5.39
C ARG A 22 -15.44 4.00 6.73
N GLU A 23 -16.36 3.05 6.82
CA GLU A 23 -16.45 2.15 7.95
C GLU A 23 -15.10 1.41 8.06
N PHE A 24 -14.33 1.73 9.09
CA PHE A 24 -12.97 1.22 9.28
C PHE A 24 -13.02 -0.23 9.83
N SER A 25 -13.52 -1.14 8.99
CA SER A 25 -13.57 -2.57 9.30
C SER A 25 -12.20 -3.23 9.15
N LYS A 26 -11.98 -4.35 9.84
CA LYS A 26 -10.82 -5.23 9.66
C LYS A 26 -10.55 -5.53 8.18
N ASP A 27 -11.61 -5.88 7.44
CA ASP A 27 -11.49 -6.29 6.04
C ASP A 27 -11.02 -5.14 5.15
N TYR A 28 -11.40 -3.91 5.51
CA TYR A 28 -10.91 -2.70 4.85
C TYR A 28 -9.39 -2.58 5.00
N PHE A 29 -8.84 -2.70 6.21
CA PHE A 29 -7.39 -2.60 6.45
C PHE A 29 -6.61 -3.78 5.85
N LEU A 30 -7.17 -5.01 5.87
CA LEU A 30 -6.58 -6.16 5.20
C LEU A 30 -6.52 -5.97 3.69
N GLN A 31 -7.62 -5.53 3.07
CA GLN A 31 -7.65 -5.29 1.64
C GLN A 31 -6.70 -4.16 1.25
N LYS A 32 -6.65 -3.08 2.03
CA LYS A 32 -5.73 -1.96 1.82
C LYS A 32 -4.27 -2.42 1.91
N SER A 33 -3.92 -3.20 2.93
CA SER A 33 -2.58 -3.80 3.08
C SER A 33 -2.18 -4.65 1.86
N LYS A 34 -3.08 -5.53 1.40
CA LYS A 34 -2.84 -6.38 0.23
C LYS A 34 -2.58 -5.54 -1.03
N LYS A 35 -3.46 -4.58 -1.33
CA LYS A 35 -3.33 -3.69 -2.50
C LYS A 35 -2.01 -2.94 -2.49
N GLN A 36 -1.65 -2.32 -1.36
CA GLN A 36 -0.39 -1.59 -1.22
C GLN A 36 0.83 -2.50 -1.36
N LYS A 37 0.78 -3.73 -0.83
CA LYS A 37 1.87 -4.69 -0.99
C LYS A 37 2.04 -5.11 -2.46
N THR A 38 0.94 -5.33 -3.18
CA THR A 38 0.98 -5.62 -4.61
C THR A 38 1.57 -4.45 -5.40
N THR A 39 1.11 -3.22 -5.14
CA THR A 39 1.66 -2.01 -5.76
C THR A 39 3.16 -1.90 -5.48
N ALA A 40 3.60 -2.12 -4.23
CA ALA A 40 5.00 -2.07 -3.87
C ALA A 40 5.83 -3.10 -4.66
N TRP A 41 5.34 -4.33 -4.81
CA TRP A 41 6.01 -5.36 -5.63
C TRP A 41 6.06 -4.99 -7.11
N ILE A 42 5.01 -4.38 -7.66
CA ILE A 42 4.99 -3.92 -9.05
C ILE A 42 6.03 -2.81 -9.26
N LEU A 43 6.08 -1.82 -8.36
CA LEU A 43 7.06 -0.73 -8.42
C LEU A 43 8.49 -1.25 -8.25
N LEU A 44 8.71 -2.20 -7.33
CA LEU A 44 10.02 -2.79 -7.10
C LEU A 44 10.48 -3.61 -8.29
N ALA A 45 9.65 -4.54 -8.78
CA ALA A 45 9.99 -5.41 -9.90
C ALA A 45 10.15 -4.61 -11.20
N GLY A 46 9.20 -3.71 -11.50
CA GLY A 46 9.27 -2.83 -12.67
C GLY A 46 10.44 -1.87 -12.60
N GLY A 47 10.67 -1.24 -11.44
CA GLY A 47 11.81 -0.36 -11.20
C GLY A 47 13.15 -1.08 -11.36
N THR A 48 13.27 -2.30 -10.82
CA THR A 48 14.48 -3.12 -10.95
C THR A 48 14.72 -3.53 -12.41
N ALA A 49 13.69 -3.96 -13.13
CA ALA A 49 13.81 -4.31 -14.54
C ALA A 49 14.24 -3.10 -15.40
N MET A 50 13.65 -1.92 -15.16
CA MET A 50 14.05 -0.68 -15.81
C MET A 50 15.48 -0.26 -15.45
N ALA A 51 15.87 -0.39 -14.18
CA ALA A 51 17.21 -0.06 -13.72
C ALA A 51 18.26 -0.95 -14.41
N VAL A 52 18.09 -2.28 -14.33
CA VAL A 52 19.02 -3.24 -14.91
C VAL A 52 19.08 -3.11 -16.42
N GLY A 53 17.92 -3.01 -17.10
CA GLY A 53 17.87 -2.84 -18.55
C GLY A 53 18.48 -1.51 -19.01
N GLY A 54 18.16 -0.41 -18.33
CA GLY A 54 18.71 0.91 -18.62
C GLY A 54 20.22 0.97 -18.43
N PHE A 55 20.76 0.42 -17.33
CA PHE A 55 22.20 0.40 -17.10
C PHE A 55 22.95 -0.55 -18.03
N ALA A 56 22.38 -1.70 -18.39
CA ALA A 56 22.99 -2.61 -19.37
C ALA A 56 23.07 -1.97 -20.76
N ILE A 57 22.00 -1.29 -21.19
CA ILE A 57 22.01 -0.56 -22.47
C ILE A 57 22.97 0.62 -22.40
N PHE A 58 23.00 1.36 -21.29
CA PHE A 58 23.93 2.46 -21.08
C PHE A 58 25.39 2.03 -21.27
N ASP A 59 25.79 0.92 -20.64
CA ASP A 59 27.15 0.38 -20.74
C ASP A 59 27.52 0.02 -22.20
N SER A 60 26.65 -0.72 -22.88
CA SER A 60 26.85 -1.10 -24.29
C SER A 60 26.84 0.10 -25.26
N SER A 61 26.02 1.11 -24.98
CA SER A 61 25.86 2.31 -25.79
C SER A 61 27.00 3.31 -25.59
N TRP A 62 27.56 3.34 -24.38
CA TRP A 62 28.74 4.14 -24.04
C TRP A 62 29.97 3.64 -24.81
N ASP A 63 30.18 2.32 -24.84
CA ASP A 63 31.30 1.70 -25.56
C ASP A 63 31.19 1.87 -27.08
N SER A 64 29.97 1.82 -27.63
CA SER A 64 29.70 2.02 -29.07
C SER A 64 29.64 3.49 -29.52
N GLY A 65 29.79 4.46 -28.61
CA GLY A 65 29.85 5.89 -28.92
C GLY A 65 28.51 6.54 -29.29
N SER A 66 27.37 5.90 -29.00
CA SER A 66 26.04 6.47 -29.30
C SER A 66 25.57 7.39 -28.16
N ALA A 67 25.87 8.69 -28.25
CA ALA A 67 25.55 9.65 -27.19
C ALA A 67 24.04 9.73 -26.87
N SER A 68 23.17 9.73 -27.87
CA SER A 68 21.71 9.83 -27.66
C SER A 68 21.11 8.60 -26.98
N THR A 69 21.55 7.41 -27.38
CA THR A 69 21.07 6.14 -26.79
C THR A 69 21.58 6.00 -25.35
N THR A 70 22.81 6.43 -25.10
CA THR A 70 23.43 6.45 -23.78
C THR A 70 22.65 7.34 -22.82
N ASP A 71 22.32 8.58 -23.22
CA ASP A 71 21.56 9.50 -22.37
C ASP A 71 20.18 8.94 -22.01
N ILE A 72 19.46 8.41 -23.01
CA ILE A 72 18.12 7.83 -22.80
C ILE A 72 18.21 6.60 -21.88
N ALA A 73 19.19 5.73 -22.09
CA ALA A 73 19.38 4.53 -21.28
C ALA A 73 19.75 4.88 -19.83
N GLY A 74 20.57 5.91 -19.63
CA GLY A 74 20.90 6.44 -18.30
C GLY A 74 19.68 7.01 -17.58
N ILE A 75 18.81 7.74 -18.28
CA ILE A 75 17.54 8.23 -17.73
C ILE A 75 16.64 7.06 -17.34
N ILE A 76 16.49 6.04 -18.20
CA ILE A 76 15.66 4.87 -17.89
C ILE A 76 16.20 4.12 -16.67
N GLY A 77 17.52 3.95 -16.60
CA GLY A 77 18.20 3.28 -15.48
C GLY A 77 17.96 4.00 -14.14
N THR A 78 18.19 5.32 -14.13
CA THR A 78 18.01 6.17 -12.95
C THR A 78 16.55 6.30 -12.53
N VAL A 79 15.62 6.49 -13.46
CA VAL A 79 14.17 6.51 -13.18
C VAL A 79 13.71 5.15 -12.66
N GLY A 80 14.22 4.05 -13.22
CA GLY A 80 13.96 2.71 -12.73
C GLY A 80 14.38 2.54 -11.27
N PHE A 81 15.60 2.97 -10.94
CA PHE A 81 16.12 2.93 -9.59
C PHE A 81 15.28 3.76 -8.60
N LEU A 82 14.98 5.01 -8.94
CA LEU A 82 14.13 5.88 -8.13
C LEU A 82 12.71 5.30 -7.95
N THR A 83 12.14 4.71 -9.00
CA THR A 83 10.85 4.03 -8.94
C THR A 83 10.90 2.84 -7.97
N GLY A 84 11.99 2.06 -7.99
CA GLY A 84 12.23 1.00 -7.02
C GLY A 84 12.23 1.51 -5.58
N LEU A 85 12.94 2.61 -5.29
CA LEU A 85 12.97 3.24 -3.96
C LEU A 85 11.61 3.76 -3.51
N SER A 86 10.80 4.26 -4.45
CA SER A 86 9.44 4.73 -4.15
C SER A 86 8.51 3.62 -3.65
N SER A 87 8.86 2.34 -3.86
CA SER A 87 8.11 1.19 -3.31
C SER A 87 8.21 1.04 -1.78
N ILE A 88 9.26 1.58 -1.16
CA ILE A 88 9.53 1.45 0.29
C ILE A 88 8.37 2.00 1.15
N PRO A 89 7.90 3.25 0.97
CA PRO A 89 6.75 3.75 1.73
C PRO A 89 5.48 2.90 1.54
N TYR A 90 5.29 2.28 0.38
CA TYR A 90 4.16 1.37 0.15
C TYR A 90 4.31 0.07 0.95
N PHE A 91 5.51 -0.53 1.01
CA PHE A 91 5.75 -1.69 1.87
C PHE A 91 5.52 -1.38 3.36
N ILE A 92 5.99 -0.22 3.83
CA ILE A 92 5.79 0.22 5.21
C ILE A 92 4.30 0.43 5.51
N SER A 93 3.58 1.13 4.63
CA SER A 93 2.14 1.36 4.78
C SER A 93 1.34 0.05 4.76
N ALA A 94 1.72 -0.88 3.89
CA ALA A 94 1.10 -2.21 3.82
C ALA A 94 1.30 -2.98 5.14
N GLY A 95 2.50 -2.94 5.71
CA GLY A 95 2.80 -3.54 7.00
C GLY A 95 2.00 -2.92 8.15
N LYS A 96 1.92 -1.58 8.19
CA LYS A 96 1.12 -0.86 9.19
C LYS A 96 -0.36 -1.26 9.13
N ASN A 97 -0.96 -1.25 7.94
CA ASN A 97 -2.36 -1.63 7.75
C ASN A 97 -2.64 -3.11 8.12
N LYS A 98 -1.68 -4.01 7.89
CA LYS A 98 -1.78 -5.41 8.35
C LYS A 98 -1.82 -5.49 9.88
N LYS A 99 -0.96 -4.72 10.58
CA LYS A 99 -0.95 -4.67 12.05
C LYS A 99 -2.25 -4.09 12.60
N THR A 100 -2.78 -3.02 12.00
CA THR A 100 -4.07 -2.44 12.38
C THR A 100 -5.24 -3.42 12.21
N ALA A 101 -5.27 -4.18 11.11
CA ALA A 101 -6.28 -5.22 10.94
C ALA A 101 -6.20 -6.33 11.99
N MET A 102 -4.98 -6.68 12.41
CA MET A 102 -4.76 -7.64 13.49
C MET A 102 -5.24 -7.10 14.83
N SER A 103 -4.94 -5.85 15.18
CA SER A 103 -5.40 -5.26 16.44
C SER A 103 -6.93 -5.19 16.53
N ILE A 104 -7.62 -4.85 15.45
CA ILE A 104 -9.10 -4.87 15.38
C ILE A 104 -9.65 -6.30 15.59
N THR A 105 -8.90 -7.36 15.27
CA THR A 105 -9.33 -8.75 15.53
C THR A 105 -9.22 -9.13 17.00
N PHE A 106 -8.27 -8.53 17.72
CA PHE A 106 -8.06 -8.79 19.15
C PHE A 106 -8.97 -7.92 20.03
N ASP A 107 -9.50 -6.81 19.51
CA ASP A 107 -10.53 -6.03 20.19
C ASP A 107 -11.89 -6.76 20.14
N TYR A 108 -12.13 -7.51 21.22
CA TYR A 108 -13.45 -7.85 21.78
C TYR A 108 -14.46 -8.57 20.86
N LYS A 109 -14.39 -9.91 20.88
CA LYS A 109 -15.59 -10.75 20.69
C LYS A 109 -16.18 -11.06 22.07
N PRO A 110 -17.24 -10.38 22.54
CA PRO A 110 -17.96 -10.84 23.71
C PRO A 110 -18.60 -12.18 23.38
N ILE A 111 -18.12 -13.24 24.00
CA ILE A 111 -18.85 -14.50 24.01
C ILE A 111 -19.91 -14.33 25.10
N TYR A 112 -21.18 -14.25 24.70
CA TYR A 112 -22.30 -14.36 25.63
C TYR A 112 -22.43 -15.83 26.01
N LEU A 113 -21.94 -16.17 27.19
CA LEU A 113 -22.26 -17.46 27.79
C LEU A 113 -23.74 -17.43 28.17
N SER A 114 -24.55 -18.33 27.62
CA SER A 114 -25.91 -18.59 28.11
C SER A 114 -25.80 -19.23 29.50
N GLY A 115 -25.62 -18.38 30.52
CA GLY A 115 -25.77 -18.75 31.92
C GLY A 115 -27.16 -18.37 32.37
N ASP A 116 -27.94 -19.35 32.82
CA ASP A 116 -29.33 -19.27 33.26
C ASP A 116 -29.58 -18.38 34.51
N ASN A 117 -28.80 -17.33 34.77
CA ASN A 117 -29.01 -16.48 35.94
C ASN A 117 -28.92 -14.98 35.60
N LEU A 118 -30.06 -14.31 35.75
CA LEU A 118 -30.44 -12.97 35.27
C LEU A 118 -29.72 -11.78 35.92
N VAL A 119 -28.55 -11.93 36.54
CA VAL A 119 -27.87 -10.81 37.20
C VAL A 119 -26.36 -10.92 37.04
N SER A 120 -25.77 -10.01 36.25
CA SER A 120 -24.33 -9.78 36.08
C SER A 120 -23.61 -10.62 35.02
N THR A 121 -23.87 -10.32 33.74
CA THR A 121 -23.02 -10.72 32.62
C THR A 121 -21.72 -9.90 32.65
N LYS A 122 -20.66 -10.43 33.26
CA LYS A 122 -19.32 -9.83 33.19
C LYS A 122 -18.59 -10.35 31.95
N ALA A 123 -18.16 -9.44 31.09
CA ALA A 123 -17.38 -9.78 29.92
C ALA A 123 -15.94 -10.12 30.33
N HIS A 124 -15.50 -11.33 30.02
CA HIS A 124 -14.13 -11.79 30.30
C HIS A 124 -13.36 -11.97 28.97
N PRO A 125 -12.18 -11.36 28.80
CA PRO A 125 -11.34 -11.60 27.64
C PRO A 125 -10.69 -13.00 27.75
N THR A 126 -10.88 -13.84 26.74
CA THR A 126 -10.25 -15.17 26.66
C THR A 126 -9.50 -15.35 25.33
N LEU A 127 -8.28 -15.88 25.39
CA LEU A 127 -7.44 -16.24 24.24
C LEU A 127 -7.56 -17.74 23.95
N THR A 128 -8.15 -18.11 22.82
CA THR A 128 -8.24 -19.52 22.39
C THR A 128 -7.17 -19.84 21.35
N LEU A 129 -6.25 -20.74 21.68
CA LEU A 129 -5.22 -21.24 20.77
C LEU A 129 -5.62 -22.63 20.26
N LYS A 130 -5.79 -22.80 18.95
CA LYS A 130 -6.05 -24.10 18.33
C LYS A 130 -4.75 -24.64 17.72
N ILE A 131 -4.16 -25.65 18.37
CA ILE A 131 -3.01 -26.39 17.85
C ILE A 131 -3.55 -27.62 17.10
N LYS A 132 -3.15 -27.82 15.85
CA LYS A 132 -3.33 -29.10 15.15
C LYS A 132 -2.13 -29.98 15.48
N LEU A 133 -2.37 -31.18 16.02
CA LEU A 133 -1.39 -32.27 15.99
C LEU A 133 -1.26 -32.80 14.56
#